data_AF-A0A8J4XEV5-F1
#
_entry.id   AF-A0A8J4XEV5-F1
#
_cell.length_a   1.000
_cell.length_b   1.000
_cell.length_c   1.000
_cell.angle_alpha   90.00
_cell.angle_beta   90.00
_cell.angle_gamma   90.00
#
_symmetry.space_group_name_H-M   'P 1'
#
loop_
_entity.id
_entity.type
_entity.pdbx_description
1 polymer ?
#
loop_
_entity_poly.entity_id
_entity_poly.type
_entity_poly.pdbx_seq_one_letter_code
_entity_poly.pdbx_strand_id
1 'polypeptide(L)'
;MKNYWNGGVHFVLLLAIIHRMRKGKSYRGLAFLWAGSMLATQIVFIPSIVIGKHAKNIYPAFWLNLFFLMLPIWTAVKLFNRPRELPIIPADKVAAEQKKSLLFRPIDLLLCITVLGAMAFTVFRGFVVLECTLDVCFTYIYQYEPYMKDSVAFPKVMMLVFLFYALPLLTLLVYGLTVPGCTWMLDWTLFIAGAVAQ
;
A
#
# COMPACT_ATOMS: atom_id res chain seq x y z
N MET A 1 18.29 -11.02 2.93
CA MET A 1 17.82 -10.39 4.19
C MET A 1 16.44 -10.94 4.52
N LYS A 2 16.23 -11.49 5.73
CA LYS A 2 14.87 -11.79 6.22
C LYS A 2 14.23 -10.45 6.56
N ASN A 3 13.23 -10.04 5.80
CA ASN A 3 12.50 -8.80 6.10
C ASN A 3 11.75 -9.03 7.43
N TYR A 4 12.18 -8.38 8.52
CA TYR A 4 11.57 -8.54 9.85
C TYR A 4 10.06 -8.28 9.82
N TRP A 5 9.65 -7.39 8.91
CA TRP A 5 8.26 -7.13 8.58
C TRP A 5 7.50 -8.37 8.12
N ASN A 6 8.08 -9.12 7.17
CA ASN A 6 7.42 -10.26 6.54
C ASN A 6 7.22 -11.44 7.53
N GLY A 7 8.11 -11.58 8.50
CA GLY A 7 8.00 -12.59 9.56
C GLY A 7 7.18 -12.14 10.76
N GLY A 8 7.57 -11.03 11.39
CA GLY A 8 7.00 -10.59 12.68
C GLY A 8 5.66 -9.87 12.53
N VAL A 9 5.60 -8.85 11.67
CA VAL A 9 4.43 -7.98 11.57
C VAL A 9 3.24 -8.73 10.98
N HIS A 10 3.44 -9.51 9.91
CA HIS A 10 2.36 -10.34 9.37
C HIS A 10 1.86 -11.39 10.37
N PHE A 11 2.76 -12.00 11.14
CA PHE A 11 2.36 -12.97 12.15
C PHE A 11 1.50 -12.31 13.25
N VAL A 12 1.93 -11.16 13.78
CA VAL A 12 1.15 -10.39 14.77
C VAL A 12 -0.20 -9.94 14.20
N LEU A 13 -0.24 -9.48 12.94
CA LEU A 13 -1.49 -9.10 12.27
C LEU A 13 -2.45 -10.28 12.16
N LEU A 14 -1.96 -11.47 11.78
CA LEU A 14 -2.78 -12.68 11.70
C LEU A 14 -3.32 -13.08 13.08
N LEU A 15 -2.49 -13.06 14.12
CA LEU A 15 -2.94 -13.32 15.49
C LEU A 15 -4.01 -12.32 15.94
N ALA A 16 -3.84 -11.03 15.64
CA ALA A 16 -4.81 -9.99 15.94
C ALA A 16 -6.14 -10.20 15.20
N ILE A 17 -6.09 -10.60 13.93
CA ILE A 17 -7.28 -10.96 13.13
C ILE A 17 -8.02 -12.13 13.77
N ILE A 18 -7.32 -13.23 14.08
CA ILE A 18 -7.89 -14.43 14.71
C ILE A 18 -8.52 -14.07 16.07
N HIS A 19 -7.83 -13.26 16.89
CA HIS A 19 -8.35 -12.81 18.17
C HIS A 19 -9.63 -11.98 18.04
N ARG A 20 -9.71 -11.09 17.03
CA ARG A 20 -10.92 -10.30 16.77
C ARG A 20 -12.06 -11.18 16.26
N MET A 21 -11.77 -12.16 15.39
CA MET A 21 -12.74 -13.15 14.95
C MET A 21 -13.32 -13.92 16.13
N ARG A 22 -12.47 -14.39 17.06
CA ARG A 22 -12.91 -15.09 18.28
C ARG A 22 -13.81 -14.23 19.17
N LYS A 23 -13.54 -12.93 19.24
CA LYS A 23 -14.35 -11.96 20.02
C LYS A 23 -15.58 -11.43 19.27
N GLY A 24 -15.87 -11.91 18.06
CA GLY A 24 -16.97 -11.40 17.23
C GLY A 24 -16.81 -9.94 16.82
N LYS A 25 -15.59 -9.37 16.89
CA LYS A 25 -15.32 -7.97 16.51
C LYS A 25 -14.93 -7.90 15.04
N SER A 26 -15.29 -6.80 14.37
CA SER A 26 -14.91 -6.57 12.96
C SER A 26 -13.40 -6.63 12.77
N TYR A 27 -12.90 -7.53 11.94
CA TYR A 27 -11.48 -7.67 11.60
C TYR A 27 -11.13 -7.09 10.22
N ARG A 28 -12.13 -6.53 9.51
CA ARG A 28 -12.03 -6.08 8.11
C ARG A 28 -10.82 -5.18 7.87
N GLY A 29 -10.60 -4.18 8.73
CA GLY A 29 -9.51 -3.23 8.53
C GLY A 29 -8.11 -3.84 8.71
N LEU A 30 -7.94 -4.72 9.71
CA LEU A 30 -6.66 -5.44 9.91
C LEU A 30 -6.39 -6.41 8.75
N ALA A 31 -7.44 -7.05 8.24
CA ALA A 31 -7.33 -7.96 7.11
C ALA A 31 -7.00 -7.23 5.80
N PHE A 32 -7.53 -6.01 5.56
CA PHE A 32 -7.08 -5.18 4.42
C PHE A 32 -5.62 -4.77 4.54
N LEU A 33 -5.20 -4.33 5.73
CA LEU A 33 -3.81 -3.93 5.97
C LEU A 33 -2.85 -5.11 5.77
N TRP A 34 -3.21 -6.29 6.28
CA TRP A 34 -2.45 -7.52 6.05
C TRP A 34 -2.42 -7.91 4.56
N ALA A 35 -3.58 -7.90 3.87
CA ALA A 35 -3.66 -8.29 2.47
C ALA A 35 -2.88 -7.35 1.55
N GLY A 36 -2.98 -6.03 1.78
CA GLY A 36 -2.23 -5.03 1.02
C GLY A 36 -0.72 -5.15 1.21
N SER A 37 -0.27 -5.32 2.45
CA SER A 37 1.16 -5.51 2.76
C SER A 37 1.71 -6.81 2.18
N MET A 38 0.96 -7.92 2.28
CA MET A 38 1.36 -9.20 1.70
C MET A 38 1.39 -9.13 0.16
N LEU A 39 0.41 -8.51 -0.47
CA LEU A 39 0.40 -8.33 -1.93
C LEU A 39 1.56 -7.47 -2.42
N ALA A 40 1.84 -6.34 -1.75
CA ALA A 40 2.98 -5.49 -2.09
C ALA A 40 4.29 -6.28 -2.02
N THR A 41 4.47 -7.10 -0.96
CA THR A 41 5.62 -7.99 -0.84
C THR A 41 5.75 -8.91 -2.04
N GLN A 42 4.69 -9.62 -2.40
CA GLN A 42 4.74 -10.65 -3.44
C GLN A 42 4.89 -10.05 -4.85
N ILE A 43 4.18 -8.94 -5.14
CA ILE A 43 4.27 -8.23 -6.43
C ILE A 43 5.67 -7.65 -6.64
N VAL A 44 6.40 -7.28 -5.59
CA VAL A 44 7.80 -6.87 -5.71
C VAL A 44 8.72 -8.09 -5.78
N PHE A 45 8.53 -9.07 -4.91
CA PHE A 45 9.44 -10.20 -4.76
C PHE A 45 9.55 -11.06 -6.02
N ILE A 46 8.41 -11.39 -6.65
CA ILE A 46 8.37 -12.30 -7.79
C ILE A 46 9.11 -11.70 -9.02
N PRO A 47 8.78 -10.50 -9.52
CA PRO A 47 9.49 -9.91 -10.65
C PRO A 47 10.96 -9.61 -10.33
N SER A 48 11.26 -9.23 -9.09
CA SER A 48 12.63 -8.91 -8.69
C SER A 48 13.58 -10.11 -8.71
N ILE A 49 13.09 -11.31 -8.43
CA ILE A 49 13.89 -12.54 -8.57
C ILE A 49 14.13 -12.85 -10.05
N VAL A 50 13.09 -12.69 -10.88
CA VAL A 50 13.15 -12.98 -12.32
C VAL A 50 14.09 -12.03 -13.06
N ILE A 51 14.11 -10.74 -12.69
CA ILE A 51 14.94 -9.72 -13.36
C ILE A 51 16.31 -9.58 -12.68
N GLY A 52 16.41 -9.91 -11.39
CA GLY A 52 17.62 -9.73 -10.59
C GLY A 52 18.66 -10.82 -10.74
N LYS A 53 19.73 -10.70 -9.95
CA LYS A 53 20.88 -11.62 -9.91
C LYS A 53 20.52 -13.11 -9.71
N HIS A 54 19.36 -13.41 -9.14
CA HIS A 54 18.91 -14.77 -8.84
C HIS A 54 18.18 -15.47 -10.00
N ALA A 55 17.96 -14.79 -11.13
CA ALA A 55 17.22 -15.34 -12.27
C ALA A 55 17.79 -16.67 -12.81
N LYS A 56 19.12 -16.83 -12.75
CA LYS A 56 19.82 -18.03 -13.23
C LYS A 56 19.63 -19.26 -12.33
N ASN A 57 19.29 -19.07 -11.06
CA ASN A 57 19.14 -20.13 -10.05
C ASN A 57 17.88 -19.88 -9.22
N ILE A 58 16.71 -20.16 -9.81
CA ILE A 58 15.42 -20.03 -9.12
C ILE A 58 15.28 -21.19 -8.13
N TYR A 59 15.35 -20.87 -6.84
CA TYR A 59 15.19 -21.85 -5.77
C TYR A 59 13.74 -22.31 -5.64
N PRO A 60 13.48 -23.57 -5.19
CA PRO A 60 12.13 -24.07 -4.96
C PRO A 60 11.24 -23.18 -4.07
N ALA A 61 11.84 -22.46 -3.13
CA ALA A 61 11.14 -21.50 -2.27
C ALA A 61 10.43 -20.36 -3.04
N PHE A 62 10.85 -20.06 -4.28
CA PHE A 62 10.17 -19.11 -5.17
C PHE A 62 8.75 -19.58 -5.52
N TRP A 63 8.59 -20.86 -5.88
CA TRP A 63 7.29 -21.42 -6.24
C TRP A 63 6.29 -21.39 -5.08
N LEU A 64 6.80 -21.55 -3.86
CA LEU A 64 6.00 -21.44 -2.65
C LEU A 64 5.46 -20.01 -2.47
N ASN A 65 6.25 -18.98 -2.79
CA ASN A 65 5.79 -17.58 -2.76
C ASN A 65 4.69 -17.31 -3.81
N LEU A 66 4.81 -17.90 -5.01
CA LEU A 66 3.76 -17.82 -6.03
C LEU A 66 2.45 -18.47 -5.57
N PHE A 67 2.53 -19.60 -4.87
CA PHE A 67 1.34 -20.20 -4.25
C PHE A 67 0.77 -19.31 -3.14
N PHE A 68 1.62 -18.75 -2.28
CA PHE A 68 1.20 -17.86 -1.22
C PHE A 68 0.64 -16.52 -1.70
N LEU A 69 0.89 -16.10 -2.96
CA LEU A 69 0.25 -14.94 -3.57
C LEU A 69 -1.27 -15.13 -3.74
N MET A 70 -1.75 -16.37 -3.91
CA MET A 70 -3.17 -16.64 -4.09
C MET A 70 -3.99 -16.30 -2.84
N LEU A 71 -3.42 -16.50 -1.66
CA LEU A 71 -4.08 -16.24 -0.38
C LEU A 71 -4.45 -14.75 -0.19
N PRO A 72 -3.52 -13.79 -0.26
CA PRO A 72 -3.85 -12.40 -0.07
C PRO A 72 -4.73 -11.85 -1.21
N ILE A 73 -4.60 -12.34 -2.46
CA ILE A 73 -5.56 -12.02 -3.54
C ILE A 73 -6.98 -12.47 -3.16
N TRP A 74 -7.14 -13.74 -2.77
CA TRP A 74 -8.44 -14.28 -2.37
C TRP A 74 -9.04 -13.51 -1.20
N THR A 75 -8.23 -13.20 -0.17
CA THR A 75 -8.71 -12.39 0.96
C THR A 75 -9.12 -10.99 0.52
N ALA A 76 -8.34 -10.30 -0.33
CA ALA A 76 -8.67 -8.97 -0.82
C ALA A 76 -9.98 -8.98 -1.61
N VAL A 77 -10.14 -9.92 -2.56
CA VAL A 77 -11.38 -10.07 -3.35
C VAL A 77 -12.57 -10.33 -2.44
N LYS A 78 -12.44 -11.27 -1.49
CA LYS A 78 -13.50 -11.58 -0.52
C LYS A 78 -13.87 -10.37 0.34
N LEU A 79 -12.90 -9.57 0.74
CA LEU A 79 -13.13 -8.38 1.53
C LEU A 79 -13.80 -7.28 0.71
N PHE A 80 -13.29 -6.96 -0.49
CA PHE A 80 -13.88 -5.94 -1.36
C PHE A 80 -15.32 -6.29 -1.77
N ASN A 81 -15.62 -7.58 -2.00
CA ASN A 81 -16.98 -8.02 -2.34
C ASN A 81 -17.95 -8.03 -1.15
N ARG A 82 -17.44 -7.97 0.09
CA ARG A 82 -18.30 -7.88 1.28
C ARG A 82 -18.67 -6.42 1.52
N PRO A 83 -19.97 -6.07 1.60
CA PRO A 83 -20.40 -4.71 1.91
C PRO A 83 -19.88 -4.29 3.29
N ARG A 84 -19.49 -3.02 3.41
CA ARG A 84 -19.04 -2.46 4.67
C ARG A 84 -20.23 -2.19 5.58
N GLU A 85 -20.12 -2.63 6.82
CA GLU A 85 -21.00 -2.22 7.91
C GLU A 85 -20.69 -0.75 8.25
N LEU A 86 -21.63 0.14 7.95
CA LEU A 86 -21.53 1.57 8.25
C LEU A 86 -22.20 1.87 9.59
N PRO A 87 -21.65 2.80 10.39
CA PRO A 87 -22.34 3.27 11.58
C PRO A 87 -23.66 3.95 11.18
N ILE A 88 -24.70 3.76 12.00
CA ILE A 88 -26.00 4.42 11.81
C ILE A 88 -25.83 5.88 12.23
N ILE A 89 -25.72 6.77 11.24
CA ILE A 89 -25.61 8.23 11.44
C ILE A 89 -26.84 8.87 10.80
N PRO A 90 -27.51 9.84 11.47
CA PRO A 90 -28.63 10.56 10.88
C PRO A 90 -28.27 11.22 9.55
N ALA A 91 -29.15 11.09 8.55
CA ALA A 91 -28.93 11.60 7.20
C ALA A 91 -28.64 13.11 7.19
N ASP A 92 -29.32 13.87 8.05
CA ASP A 92 -29.14 15.32 8.16
C ASP A 92 -27.72 15.71 8.60
N LYS A 93 -27.13 14.93 9.51
CA LYS A 93 -25.74 15.15 9.96
C LYS A 93 -24.75 14.81 8.85
N VAL A 94 -25.01 13.74 8.10
CA VAL A 94 -24.17 13.36 6.96
C VAL A 94 -24.23 14.45 5.88
N ALA A 95 -25.43 14.92 5.52
CA ALA A 95 -25.63 15.97 4.52
C ALA A 95 -24.96 17.30 4.94
N ALA A 96 -25.08 17.68 6.21
CA ALA A 96 -24.44 18.88 6.75
C ALA A 96 -22.91 18.81 6.66
N GLU A 97 -22.31 17.67 7.00
CA GLU A 97 -20.87 17.48 6.84
C GLU A 97 -20.46 17.45 5.36
N GLN A 98 -21.18 16.71 4.52
CA GLN A 98 -20.91 16.58 3.08
C GLN A 98 -20.95 17.93 2.34
N LYS A 99 -21.77 18.87 2.79
CA LYS A 99 -21.88 20.23 2.23
C LYS A 99 -20.64 21.11 2.51
N LYS A 100 -19.85 20.80 3.55
CA LYS A 100 -18.64 21.56 3.85
C LYS A 100 -17.60 21.37 2.74
N SER A 101 -17.01 22.47 2.30
CA SER A 101 -15.81 22.42 1.44
C SER A 101 -14.62 21.83 2.22
N LEU A 102 -13.66 21.24 1.50
CA LEU A 102 -12.45 20.62 2.05
C LEU A 102 -11.71 21.56 3.02
N LEU A 103 -11.68 22.86 2.73
CA LEU A 103 -11.01 23.87 3.57
C LEU A 103 -11.63 24.00 4.97
N PHE A 104 -12.93 23.69 5.11
CA PHE A 104 -13.63 23.70 6.39
C PHE A 104 -13.57 22.36 7.12
N ARG A 105 -12.79 21.40 6.59
CA ARG A 105 -12.51 20.10 7.20
C ARG A 105 -11.00 19.96 7.41
N PRO A 106 -10.46 20.44 8.54
CA PRO A 106 -9.01 20.55 8.73
C PRO A 106 -8.29 19.20 8.69
N ILE A 107 -8.94 18.12 9.14
CA ILE A 107 -8.38 16.76 9.09
C ILE A 107 -8.30 16.26 7.65
N ASP A 108 -9.37 16.41 6.86
CA ASP A 108 -9.40 16.01 5.45
C ASP A 108 -8.39 16.83 4.62
N LEU A 109 -8.23 18.11 4.94
CA LEU A 109 -7.23 18.99 4.34
C LEU A 109 -5.81 18.53 4.66
N LEU A 110 -5.51 18.25 5.93
CA LEU A 110 -4.21 17.73 6.35
C LEU A 110 -3.91 16.40 5.65
N LEU A 111 -4.88 15.48 5.61
CA LEU A 111 -4.74 14.21 4.90
C LEU A 111 -4.47 14.44 3.41
N CYS A 112 -5.21 15.33 2.76
CA CYS A 112 -5.00 15.69 1.37
C CYS A 112 -3.57 16.20 1.11
N ILE A 113 -3.09 17.13 1.93
CA ILE A 113 -1.72 17.67 1.84
C ILE A 113 -0.68 16.56 2.04
N THR A 114 -0.87 15.68 3.03
CA THR A 114 0.06 14.57 3.27
C THR A 114 0.09 13.57 2.11
N VAL A 115 -1.07 13.24 1.51
CA VAL A 115 -1.15 12.36 0.35
C VAL A 115 -0.50 13.01 -0.87
N LEU A 116 -0.71 14.31 -1.10
CA LEU A 116 -0.03 15.06 -2.17
C LEU A 116 1.50 15.07 -1.99
N GLY A 117 1.99 15.26 -0.76
CA GLY A 117 3.40 15.13 -0.44
C GLY A 117 3.95 13.73 -0.72
N ALA A 118 3.21 12.68 -0.32
CA ALA A 118 3.57 11.30 -0.60
C ALA A 118 3.59 11.00 -2.11
N MET A 119 2.65 11.56 -2.87
CA MET A 119 2.62 11.45 -4.34
C MET A 119 3.85 12.11 -4.97
N ALA A 120 4.17 13.34 -4.58
CA ALA A 120 5.34 14.05 -5.10
C ALA A 120 6.64 13.29 -4.81
N PHE A 121 6.77 12.75 -3.59
CA PHE A 121 7.93 11.93 -3.22
C PHE A 121 7.98 10.60 -3.97
N THR A 122 6.84 9.96 -4.21
CA THR A 122 6.75 8.72 -5.00
C THR A 122 7.18 8.96 -6.45
N VAL A 123 6.74 10.07 -7.06
CA VAL A 123 7.16 10.47 -8.41
C VAL A 123 8.66 10.74 -8.45
N PHE A 124 9.20 11.49 -7.48
CA PHE A 124 10.63 11.74 -7.37
C PHE A 124 11.43 10.43 -7.28
N ARG A 125 11.07 9.50 -6.39
CA ARG A 125 11.74 8.19 -6.28
C ARG A 125 11.59 7.34 -7.54
N GLY A 126 10.46 7.47 -8.25
CA GLY A 126 10.27 6.87 -9.57
C GLY A 126 11.29 7.38 -10.60
N PHE A 127 11.47 8.69 -10.70
CA PHE A 127 12.47 9.30 -11.60
C PHE A 127 13.90 8.91 -11.24
N VAL A 128 14.18 8.81 -9.95
CA VAL A 128 15.47 8.33 -9.44
C VAL A 128 15.78 6.92 -9.96
N VAL A 129 14.81 6.01 -9.92
CA VAL A 129 14.99 4.63 -10.41
C VAL A 129 15.02 4.53 -11.94
N LEU A 130 14.35 5.45 -12.64
CA LEU A 130 14.41 5.59 -14.09
C LEU A 130 15.69 6.31 -14.58
N GLU A 131 16.68 6.50 -13.70
CA GLU A 131 17.99 7.06 -13.99
C GLU A 131 17.93 8.49 -14.57
N CYS A 132 17.04 9.31 -14.01
CA CYS A 132 16.95 10.74 -14.35
C CYS A 132 18.29 11.46 -14.10
N THR A 133 18.71 12.27 -15.08
CA THR A 133 20.01 12.96 -15.10
C THR A 133 20.12 14.17 -14.17
N LEU A 134 19.08 14.48 -13.39
CA LEU A 134 19.09 15.62 -12.47
C LEU A 134 20.07 15.40 -11.31
N ASP A 135 20.87 16.42 -10.98
CA ASP A 135 21.85 16.39 -9.88
C ASP A 135 21.24 16.01 -8.53
N VAL A 136 19.98 16.42 -8.30
CA VAL A 136 19.22 16.07 -7.09
C VAL A 136 18.96 14.57 -7.00
N CYS A 137 18.65 13.92 -8.14
CA CYS A 137 18.43 12.46 -8.19
C CYS A 137 19.74 11.71 -7.91
N PHE A 138 20.84 12.16 -8.51
CA PHE A 138 22.16 11.59 -8.23
C PHE A 138 22.52 11.72 -6.75
N THR A 139 22.45 12.93 -6.22
CA THR A 139 22.75 13.22 -4.80
C THR A 139 21.92 12.35 -3.88
N TYR A 140 20.62 12.19 -4.18
CA TYR A 140 19.71 11.35 -3.40
C TYR A 140 20.13 9.88 -3.34
N ILE A 141 20.44 9.25 -4.48
CA ILE A 141 20.88 7.85 -4.48
C ILE A 141 22.22 7.68 -3.76
N TYR A 142 23.18 8.60 -3.93
CA TYR A 142 24.50 8.45 -3.32
C TYR A 142 24.51 8.72 -1.82
N GLN A 143 23.74 9.71 -1.34
CA GLN A 143 23.78 10.14 0.06
C GLN A 143 22.73 9.49 0.96
N TYR A 144 21.52 9.22 0.43
CA TYR A 144 20.38 8.81 1.26
C TYR A 144 19.99 7.34 1.04
N GLU A 145 19.94 6.88 -0.21
CA GLU A 145 19.42 5.54 -0.54
C GLU A 145 20.35 4.73 -1.47
N PRO A 146 21.57 4.40 -1.02
CA PRO A 146 22.58 3.70 -1.84
C PRO A 146 22.16 2.29 -2.24
N TYR A 147 21.24 1.66 -1.48
CA TYR A 147 20.72 0.32 -1.76
C TYR A 147 19.97 0.22 -3.09
N MET A 148 19.48 1.33 -3.65
CA MET A 148 18.87 1.34 -4.99
C MET A 148 19.86 1.01 -6.12
N LYS A 149 21.18 1.11 -5.85
CA LYS A 149 22.24 0.71 -6.79
C LYS A 149 22.62 -0.76 -6.68
N ASP A 150 22.08 -1.49 -5.71
CA ASP A 150 22.42 -2.89 -5.55
C ASP A 150 21.97 -3.69 -6.79
N SER A 151 22.73 -4.74 -7.09
CA SER A 151 22.47 -5.70 -8.17
C SER A 151 21.16 -6.47 -7.98
N VAL A 152 20.59 -6.45 -6.77
CA VAL A 152 19.27 -7.00 -6.49
C VAL A 152 18.18 -6.03 -6.94
N ALA A 153 17.24 -6.51 -7.73
CA ALA A 153 16.22 -5.66 -8.34
C ALA A 153 15.09 -5.22 -7.38
N PHE A 154 15.03 -5.75 -6.13
CA PHE A 154 13.92 -5.50 -5.20
C PHE A 154 13.60 -4.01 -4.98
N PRO A 155 14.57 -3.15 -4.63
CA PRO A 155 14.30 -1.74 -4.39
C PRO A 155 13.79 -1.02 -5.65
N LYS A 156 14.40 -1.32 -6.80
CA LYS A 156 14.02 -0.71 -8.09
C LYS A 156 12.60 -1.09 -8.47
N VAL A 157 12.27 -2.37 -8.40
CA VAL A 157 10.93 -2.88 -8.71
C VAL A 157 9.90 -2.28 -7.74
N MET A 158 10.21 -2.17 -6.45
CA MET A 158 9.31 -1.55 -5.48
C MET A 158 8.97 -0.10 -5.82
N MET A 159 9.96 0.72 -6.18
CA MET A 159 9.70 2.10 -6.58
C MET A 159 8.87 2.18 -7.86
N LEU A 160 9.12 1.30 -8.83
CA LEU A 160 8.33 1.25 -10.07
C LEU A 160 6.88 0.80 -9.78
N VAL A 161 6.69 -0.17 -8.89
CA VAL A 161 5.35 -0.60 -8.46
C VAL A 161 4.62 0.56 -7.79
N PHE A 162 5.29 1.32 -6.92
CA PHE A 162 4.68 2.50 -6.32
C PHE A 162 4.39 3.60 -7.33
N LEU A 163 5.30 3.84 -8.28
CA LEU A 163 5.10 4.84 -9.33
C LEU A 163 3.91 4.50 -10.24
N PHE A 164 3.77 3.25 -10.67
CA PHE A 164 2.75 2.85 -11.64
C PHE A 164 1.42 2.41 -11.01
N TYR A 165 1.43 1.84 -9.81
CA TYR A 165 0.21 1.30 -9.18
C TYR A 165 -0.21 2.06 -7.93
N ALA A 166 0.73 2.46 -7.05
CA ALA A 166 0.35 3.22 -5.86
C ALA A 166 -0.03 4.66 -6.21
N LEU A 167 0.69 5.33 -7.13
CA LEU A 167 0.42 6.71 -7.49
C LEU A 167 -1.00 6.94 -8.03
N PRO A 168 -1.53 6.15 -9.00
CA PRO A 168 -2.93 6.29 -9.42
C PRO A 168 -3.93 5.97 -8.30
N LEU A 169 -3.57 5.12 -7.34
CA LEU A 169 -4.42 4.86 -6.19
C LEU A 169 -4.41 6.03 -5.20
N LEU A 170 -3.26 6.69 -5.01
CA LEU A 170 -3.15 7.90 -4.20
C LEU A 170 -3.94 9.07 -4.82
N THR A 171 -3.98 9.21 -6.15
CA THR A 171 -4.84 10.22 -6.80
C THR A 171 -6.32 9.93 -6.54
N LEU A 172 -6.74 8.66 -6.55
CA LEU A 172 -8.10 8.27 -6.16
C LEU A 172 -8.39 8.61 -4.69
N LEU A 173 -7.42 8.49 -3.79
CA LEU A 173 -7.59 8.91 -2.39
C LEU A 173 -7.76 10.43 -2.27
N VAL A 174 -6.98 11.23 -3.00
CA VAL A 174 -7.17 12.69 -3.06
C VAL A 174 -8.57 13.00 -3.58
N TYR A 175 -9.00 12.35 -4.66
CA TYR A 175 -10.35 12.48 -5.20
C TYR A 175 -11.42 12.15 -4.15
N GLY A 176 -11.27 11.03 -3.43
CA GLY A 176 -12.20 10.61 -2.38
C GLY A 176 -12.26 11.55 -1.16
N LEU A 177 -11.19 12.29 -0.89
CA LEU A 177 -11.18 13.35 0.13
C LEU A 177 -11.90 14.62 -0.36
N THR A 178 -11.77 14.94 -1.65
CA THR A 178 -12.42 16.11 -2.25
C THR A 178 -13.90 15.91 -2.55
N VAL A 179 -14.31 14.70 -2.92
CA VAL A 179 -15.68 14.36 -3.29
C VAL A 179 -16.36 13.61 -2.16
N PRO A 180 -17.41 14.17 -1.53
CA PRO A 180 -18.11 13.51 -0.45
C PRO A 180 -18.83 12.24 -0.92
N GLY A 181 -19.00 11.27 -0.01
CA GLY A 181 -19.81 10.07 -0.25
C GLY A 181 -19.04 8.86 -0.79
N CYS A 182 -17.72 8.90 -0.89
CA CYS A 182 -16.89 7.77 -1.32
C CYS A 182 -16.78 6.68 -0.25
N THR A 183 -17.77 5.78 -0.19
CA THR A 183 -17.80 4.65 0.77
C THR A 183 -16.65 3.65 0.58
N TRP A 184 -16.13 3.53 -0.64
CA TRP A 184 -14.99 2.68 -0.99
C TRP A 184 -13.65 3.19 -0.48
N MET A 185 -13.52 4.50 -0.21
CA MET A 185 -12.24 5.17 0.05
C MET A 185 -11.46 4.50 1.20
N LEU A 186 -12.09 4.35 2.37
CA LEU A 186 -11.40 3.82 3.54
C LEU A 186 -10.91 2.37 3.35
N ASP A 187 -11.57 1.54 2.52
CA ASP A 187 -11.11 0.15 2.28
C ASP A 187 -9.81 0.19 1.45
N TRP A 188 -9.79 1.02 0.40
CA TRP A 188 -8.61 1.28 -0.40
C TRP A 188 -7.48 1.93 0.40
N THR A 189 -7.78 2.91 1.27
CA THR A 189 -6.77 3.54 2.13
C THR A 189 -6.09 2.51 3.03
N LEU A 190 -6.85 1.61 3.66
CA LEU A 190 -6.28 0.57 4.53
C LEU A 190 -5.44 -0.45 3.75
N PHE A 191 -5.89 -0.80 2.55
CA PHE A 191 -5.15 -1.67 1.66
C PHE A 191 -3.80 -1.04 1.22
N ILE A 192 -3.83 0.22 0.77
CA ILE A 192 -2.63 0.96 0.35
C ILE A 192 -1.70 1.23 1.55
N ALA A 193 -2.25 1.55 2.72
CA ALA A 193 -1.45 1.74 3.93
C ALA A 193 -0.65 0.47 4.28
N GLY A 194 -1.25 -0.71 4.10
CA GLY A 194 -0.53 -1.97 4.22
C GLY A 194 0.60 -2.10 3.18
N ALA A 195 0.32 -1.76 1.92
CA ALA A 195 1.30 -1.84 0.84
C ALA A 195 2.50 -0.89 1.04
N VAL A 196 2.26 0.33 1.53
CA VAL A 196 3.28 1.37 1.74
C VAL A 196 4.11 1.13 3.00
N ALA A 197 3.56 0.41 4.00
CA ALA A 197 4.26 0.08 5.23
C ALA A 197 5.32 -1.03 5.07
N GLN A 198 5.35 -1.70 3.91
CA GLN A 198 6.33 -2.71 3.53
C GLN A 198 7.72 -2.10 3.30
#